data_AF-A0A0B5KYG2-F1
#
_entry.id   AF-A0A0B5KYG2-F1
#
_cell.length_a   1.000
_cell.length_b   1.000
_cell.length_c   1.000
_cell.angle_alpha   90.00
_cell.angle_beta   90.00
_cell.angle_gamma   90.00
#
_symmetry.space_group_name_H-M   'P 1'
#
loop_
_entity.id
_entity.type
_entity.pdbx_description
1 polymer ?
#
loop_
_entity_poly.entity_id
_entity_poly.type
_entity_poly.pdbx_seq_one_letter_code
_entity_poly.pdbx_strand_id
1 'polypeptide(L)'
;GMGGGGKTTLAKRIYNDHMIQEEFSVKKWVCVSQDFDDINSLKDIYDGIKDDLAGDESKSSLEPKVESSLGGKKLFLVLDDVWTAKVWCDLLCNTLKSCAAGSRILVTTRNEQIAMQVSAVKIHHVNKLSLEDGWILLCKKVALTGKEGEMQHLKDIGMEIVKKCDGLPLAIKAVAGVLCMKERTGRAWNRVLESTAWSTSGLPEGVKGALYLSYEDLPSYLKQCFLYCTLFP
;
A
#
# COMPACT_ATOMS: atom_id res chain seq x y z
N GLY A 1 6.44 9.10 2.17
CA GLY A 1 6.83 8.00 3.08
C GLY A 1 7.28 6.77 2.31
N MET A 2 8.21 5.97 2.84
CA MET A 2 8.91 4.90 2.11
C MET A 2 7.98 3.80 1.56
N GLY A 3 8.43 3.09 0.51
CA GLY A 3 7.78 1.86 0.03
C GLY A 3 7.71 0.80 1.13
N GLY A 4 6.61 0.04 1.18
CA GLY A 4 6.42 -0.98 2.22
C GLY A 4 6.11 -0.47 3.64
N GLY A 5 6.07 0.86 3.84
CA GLY A 5 5.79 1.49 5.14
C GLY A 5 4.33 1.46 5.61
N GLY A 6 3.38 0.99 4.80
CA GLY A 6 1.98 0.84 5.21
C GLY A 6 1.02 1.99 4.86
N LYS A 7 1.41 2.92 3.97
CA LYS A 7 0.55 4.03 3.50
C LYS A 7 -0.82 3.57 3.01
N THR A 8 -0.86 2.63 2.06
CA THR A 8 -2.09 2.01 1.54
C THR A 8 -2.90 1.34 2.65
N THR A 9 -2.23 0.71 3.63
CA THR A 9 -2.93 0.09 4.78
C THR A 9 -3.60 1.14 5.67
N LEU A 10 -2.92 2.25 5.94
CA LEU A 10 -3.50 3.37 6.69
C LEU A 10 -4.68 4.00 5.93
N ALA A 11 -4.52 4.26 4.63
CA ALA A 11 -5.58 4.79 3.80
C ALA A 11 -6.80 3.85 3.74
N LYS A 12 -6.60 2.53 3.65
CA LYS A 12 -7.69 1.55 3.72
C LYS A 12 -8.41 1.56 5.06
N ARG A 13 -7.70 1.77 6.18
CA ARG A 13 -8.34 1.92 7.49
C ARG A 13 -9.21 3.17 7.55
N ILE A 14 -8.71 4.30 7.05
CA ILE A 14 -9.47 5.56 7.00
C ILE A 14 -10.70 5.40 6.10
N TYR A 15 -10.51 4.90 4.87
CA TYR A 15 -11.60 4.72 3.90
C TYR A 15 -12.75 3.84 4.40
N ASN A 16 -12.42 2.86 5.26
CA ASN A 16 -13.37 1.93 5.85
C ASN A 16 -13.89 2.35 7.23
N ASP A 17 -13.43 3.48 7.77
CA ASP A 17 -13.89 3.98 9.08
C ASP A 17 -15.35 4.40 9.01
N HIS A 18 -16.16 4.03 10.02
CA HIS A 18 -17.58 4.36 10.08
C HIS A 18 -17.87 5.86 9.96
N MET A 19 -17.04 6.72 10.55
CA MET A 19 -17.20 8.17 10.44
C MET A 19 -17.04 8.64 9.00
N ILE A 20 -16.15 8.01 8.23
CA ILE A 20 -15.98 8.29 6.80
C ILE A 20 -17.15 7.72 5.99
N GLN A 21 -17.73 6.59 6.38
CA GLN A 21 -18.92 6.04 5.71
C GLN A 21 -20.14 6.94 5.89
N GLU A 22 -20.31 7.52 7.07
CA GLU A 22 -21.49 8.33 7.43
C GLU A 22 -21.38 9.76 6.88
N GLU A 23 -20.17 10.33 6.84
CA GLU A 23 -19.95 11.74 6.49
C GLU A 23 -19.97 12.03 4.97
N PHE A 24 -19.68 11.03 4.12
CA PHE A 24 -19.51 11.20 2.68
C PHE A 24 -20.51 10.36 1.88
N SER A 25 -21.32 11.02 1.06
CA SER A 25 -22.33 10.36 0.23
C SER A 25 -21.73 9.54 -0.92
N VAL A 26 -20.52 9.87 -1.36
CA VAL A 26 -19.79 9.14 -2.41
C VAL A 26 -18.38 8.86 -1.95
N LYS A 27 -17.93 7.62 -2.17
CA LYS A 27 -16.56 7.21 -1.88
C LYS A 27 -15.98 6.44 -3.05
N LYS A 28 -14.78 6.81 -3.46
CA LYS A 28 -14.07 6.19 -4.59
C LYS A 28 -12.62 5.93 -4.19
N TRP A 29 -12.07 4.85 -4.73
CA TRP A 29 -10.67 4.49 -4.56
C TRP A 29 -10.07 4.22 -5.93
N VAL A 30 -9.05 4.99 -6.29
CA VAL A 30 -8.35 4.90 -7.58
C VAL A 30 -6.89 4.58 -7.29
N CYS A 31 -6.38 3.53 -7.92
CA CYS A 31 -4.95 3.23 -7.91
C CYS A 31 -4.31 3.95 -9.09
N VAL A 32 -3.33 4.82 -8.84
CA VAL A 32 -2.66 5.60 -9.88
C VAL A 32 -1.35 4.89 -10.21
N SER A 33 -1.36 4.08 -11.27
CA SER A 33 -0.18 3.41 -11.81
C SER A 33 0.91 4.40 -12.22
N GLN A 34 2.15 3.90 -12.39
CA GLN A 34 3.24 4.69 -12.98
C GLN A 34 2.89 5.14 -14.40
N ASP A 35 2.35 4.22 -15.20
CA ASP A 35 1.74 4.51 -16.48
C ASP A 35 0.35 5.09 -16.23
N PHE A 36 0.33 6.38 -15.90
CA PHE A 36 -0.91 7.08 -15.56
C PHE A 36 -1.89 7.06 -16.73
N ASP A 37 -3.03 6.41 -16.52
CA ASP A 37 -4.13 6.31 -17.48
C ASP A 37 -5.30 7.18 -17.03
N ASP A 38 -5.38 8.38 -17.61
CA ASP A 38 -6.45 9.36 -17.38
C ASP A 38 -7.85 8.74 -17.61
N ILE A 39 -8.00 7.93 -18.66
CA ILE A 39 -9.30 7.41 -19.10
C ILE A 39 -9.82 6.40 -18.08
N ASN A 40 -9.00 5.42 -17.71
CA ASN A 40 -9.39 4.43 -16.71
C ASN A 40 -9.58 5.08 -15.33
N SER A 41 -8.76 6.07 -14.98
CA SER A 41 -8.94 6.84 -13.75
C SER A 41 -10.30 7.56 -13.71
N LEU A 42 -10.72 8.19 -14.81
CA LEU A 42 -12.06 8.82 -14.90
C LEU A 42 -13.18 7.81 -14.77
N LYS A 43 -13.05 6.64 -15.42
CA LYS A 43 -14.02 5.55 -15.33
C LYS A 43 -14.15 4.99 -13.91
N ASP A 44 -13.07 4.96 -13.15
CA ASP A 44 -13.09 4.53 -11.74
C ASP A 44 -13.65 5.59 -10.80
N ILE A 45 -13.53 6.88 -11.13
CA ILE A 45 -14.12 7.98 -10.35
C ILE A 45 -15.63 8.10 -10.60
N TYR A 46 -16.08 7.80 -11.83
CA TYR A 46 -17.47 7.95 -12.26
C TYR A 46 -18.47 7.33 -11.27
N ASP A 47 -19.49 8.10 -10.92
CA ASP A 47 -20.52 7.70 -9.95
C ASP A 47 -21.87 7.42 -10.62
N GLY A 48 -21.84 6.48 -11.57
CA GLY A 48 -23.00 5.95 -12.30
C GLY A 48 -22.78 4.50 -12.75
N ILE A 49 -23.58 4.02 -13.71
CA ILE A 49 -23.45 2.66 -14.24
C ILE A 49 -22.31 2.64 -15.26
N LYS A 50 -21.36 1.70 -15.14
CA LYS A 50 -20.17 1.67 -16.02
C LYS A 50 -20.54 1.56 -17.52
N ASP A 51 -21.67 0.93 -17.83
CA ASP A 51 -22.18 0.82 -19.21
C ASP A 51 -22.56 2.19 -19.82
N ASP A 52 -22.83 3.22 -19.00
CA ASP A 52 -23.08 4.60 -19.47
C ASP A 52 -21.85 5.24 -20.14
N LEU A 53 -20.68 4.64 -19.91
CA LEU A 53 -19.39 5.01 -20.49
C LEU A 53 -18.96 4.08 -21.62
N ALA A 54 -19.82 3.14 -22.05
CA ALA A 54 -19.53 2.26 -23.17
C ALA A 54 -19.38 3.06 -24.47
N GLY A 55 -18.22 2.94 -25.11
CA GLY A 55 -17.85 3.71 -26.31
C GLY A 55 -17.18 5.07 -26.01
N ASP A 56 -17.07 5.48 -24.75
CA ASP A 56 -16.25 6.63 -24.38
C ASP A 56 -14.79 6.23 -24.21
N GLU A 57 -13.99 6.68 -25.17
CA GLU A 57 -12.55 6.45 -25.22
C GLU A 57 -11.75 7.75 -25.11
N SER A 58 -12.41 8.90 -24.94
CA SER A 58 -11.74 10.20 -24.88
C SER A 58 -11.95 10.87 -23.54
N LYS A 59 -10.90 11.54 -23.06
CA LYS A 59 -10.94 12.36 -21.85
C LYS A 59 -12.02 13.44 -21.91
N SER A 60 -12.14 14.14 -23.04
CA SER A 60 -13.09 15.23 -23.24
C SER A 60 -14.56 14.80 -23.18
N SER A 61 -14.87 13.54 -23.53
CA SER A 61 -16.23 13.00 -23.37
C SER A 61 -16.52 12.51 -21.95
N LEU A 62 -15.49 12.02 -21.24
CA LEU A 62 -15.62 11.48 -19.88
C LEU A 62 -15.66 12.57 -18.80
N GLU A 63 -14.84 13.61 -18.89
CA GLU A 63 -14.74 14.65 -17.85
C GLU A 63 -16.11 15.27 -17.48
N PRO A 64 -16.97 15.70 -18.44
CA PRO A 64 -18.27 16.28 -18.10
C PRO A 64 -19.23 15.27 -17.48
N LYS A 65 -19.15 14.00 -17.88
CA LYS A 65 -19.98 12.92 -17.31
C LYS A 65 -19.59 12.65 -15.86
N VAL A 66 -18.29 12.59 -15.57
CA VAL A 66 -17.77 12.43 -14.21
C VAL A 66 -18.19 13.62 -13.35
N GLU A 67 -17.98 14.84 -13.82
CA GLU A 67 -18.36 16.05 -13.10
C GLU A 67 -19.86 16.06 -12.76
N SER A 68 -20.71 15.79 -13.75
CA SER A 68 -22.16 15.72 -13.57
C SER A 68 -22.57 14.64 -12.57
N SER A 69 -21.95 13.45 -12.64
CA SER A 69 -22.24 12.34 -11.72
C SER A 69 -21.90 12.66 -10.26
N LEU A 70 -20.97 13.58 -10.02
CA LEU A 70 -20.51 13.99 -8.69
C LEU A 70 -21.14 15.30 -8.21
N GLY A 71 -21.92 15.97 -9.06
CA GLY A 71 -22.53 17.27 -8.80
C GLY A 71 -23.35 17.28 -7.50
N GLY A 72 -23.02 18.20 -6.59
CA GLY A 72 -23.73 18.37 -5.31
C GLY A 72 -23.52 17.23 -4.30
N LYS A 73 -22.70 16.22 -4.61
CA LYS A 73 -22.39 15.11 -3.70
C LYS A 73 -21.13 15.40 -2.90
N LYS A 74 -21.10 14.94 -1.65
CA LYS A 74 -19.93 15.08 -0.77
C LYS A 74 -19.03 13.87 -0.95
N LEU A 75 -17.89 14.08 -1.62
CA LEU A 75 -16.98 13.03 -2.09
C LEU A 75 -15.83 12.80 -1.11
N PHE A 76 -15.53 11.53 -0.83
CA PHE A 76 -14.22 11.09 -0.32
C PHE A 76 -13.50 10.26 -1.38
N LEU A 77 -12.44 10.82 -1.97
CA LEU A 77 -11.65 10.17 -3.01
C LEU A 77 -10.28 9.77 -2.48
N VAL A 78 -9.91 8.51 -2.63
CA VAL A 78 -8.54 8.05 -2.38
C VAL A 78 -7.81 7.88 -3.71
N LEU A 79 -6.66 8.53 -3.83
CA LEU A 79 -5.68 8.31 -4.90
C LEU A 79 -4.49 7.55 -4.29
N ASP A 80 -4.39 6.25 -4.58
CA ASP A 80 -3.37 5.39 -3.99
C ASP A 80 -2.15 5.26 -4.92
N ASP A 81 -0.96 5.27 -4.32
CA ASP A 81 0.38 5.14 -4.92
C ASP A 81 0.66 6.14 -6.06
N VAL A 82 0.31 7.41 -5.90
CA VAL A 82 0.48 8.44 -6.94
C VAL A 82 1.95 8.72 -7.27
N TRP A 83 2.28 8.61 -8.57
CA TRP A 83 3.62 8.83 -9.14
C TRP A 83 3.79 10.15 -9.90
N THR A 84 2.70 10.86 -10.19
CA THR A 84 2.74 12.15 -10.93
C THR A 84 1.66 13.11 -10.44
N ALA A 85 2.00 14.40 -10.38
CA ALA A 85 1.02 15.46 -10.04
C ALA A 85 0.03 15.76 -11.17
N LYS A 86 0.24 15.20 -12.38
CA LYS A 86 -0.68 15.34 -13.52
C LYS A 86 -2.09 14.85 -13.19
N VAL A 87 -2.24 13.84 -12.33
CA VAL A 87 -3.57 13.39 -11.87
C VAL A 87 -4.37 14.54 -11.25
N TRP A 88 -3.71 15.48 -10.58
CA TRP A 88 -4.37 16.65 -10.03
C TRP A 88 -4.67 17.69 -11.11
N CYS A 89 -3.63 18.22 -11.75
CA CYS A 89 -3.74 19.36 -12.65
C CYS A 89 -4.55 19.04 -13.91
N ASP A 90 -4.36 17.84 -14.46
CA ASP A 90 -4.89 17.50 -15.78
C ASP A 90 -6.22 16.76 -15.67
N LEU A 91 -6.55 16.11 -14.53
CA LEU A 91 -7.75 15.26 -14.39
C LEU A 91 -8.75 15.79 -13.35
N LEU A 92 -8.31 15.92 -12.11
CA LEU A 92 -9.22 16.19 -10.99
C LEU A 92 -9.67 17.65 -10.92
N CYS A 93 -8.80 18.59 -11.30
CA CYS A 93 -9.15 20.00 -11.38
C CYS A 93 -10.35 20.25 -12.30
N ASN A 94 -10.55 19.44 -13.34
CA ASN A 94 -11.67 19.57 -14.27
C ASN A 94 -12.94 18.89 -13.77
N THR A 95 -12.81 17.76 -13.08
CA THR A 95 -13.94 16.86 -12.77
C THR A 95 -14.56 17.07 -11.40
N LEU A 96 -13.85 17.68 -10.45
CA LEU A 96 -14.31 17.79 -9.06
C LEU A 96 -14.89 19.17 -8.70
N LYS A 97 -15.01 20.10 -9.66
CA LYS A 97 -15.48 21.48 -9.41
C LYS A 97 -16.91 21.53 -8.88
N SER A 98 -17.74 20.59 -9.31
CA SER A 98 -19.16 20.52 -8.95
C SER A 98 -19.44 19.71 -7.67
N CYS A 99 -18.41 19.17 -7.00
CA CYS A 99 -18.59 18.46 -5.73
C CYS A 99 -19.04 19.38 -4.60
N ALA A 100 -19.81 18.85 -3.66
CA ALA A 100 -20.28 19.61 -2.50
C ALA A 100 -19.12 20.06 -1.60
N ALA A 101 -19.33 21.20 -0.93
CA ALA A 101 -18.44 21.67 0.12
C ALA A 101 -18.22 20.59 1.19
N GLY A 102 -16.99 20.50 1.69
CA GLY A 102 -16.61 19.45 2.64
C GLY A 102 -16.10 18.16 2.01
N SER A 103 -16.10 18.03 0.67
CA SER A 103 -15.42 16.93 -0.02
C SER A 103 -13.92 16.89 0.30
N ARG A 104 -13.33 15.68 0.28
CA ARG A 104 -11.94 15.44 0.68
C ARG A 104 -11.26 14.45 -0.26
N ILE A 105 -9.97 14.65 -0.44
CA ILE A 105 -9.12 13.77 -1.25
C ILE A 105 -7.95 13.33 -0.38
N LEU A 106 -7.72 12.02 -0.32
CA LEU A 106 -6.59 11.42 0.35
C LEU A 106 -5.63 10.87 -0.70
N VAL A 107 -4.42 11.41 -0.73
CA VAL A 107 -3.37 10.95 -1.64
C VAL A 107 -2.34 10.13 -0.87
N THR A 108 -2.00 8.95 -1.37
CA THR A 108 -0.82 8.22 -0.90
C THR A 108 0.28 8.32 -1.96
N THR A 109 1.48 8.70 -1.54
CA THR A 109 2.64 8.77 -2.44
C THR A 109 3.94 8.49 -1.69
N ARG A 110 4.95 8.05 -2.44
CA ARG A 110 6.31 7.87 -1.93
C ARG A 110 7.12 9.18 -2.00
N ASN A 111 6.75 10.08 -2.92
CA ASN A 111 7.46 11.31 -3.20
C ASN A 111 6.72 12.51 -2.61
N GLU A 112 7.34 13.17 -1.64
CA GLU A 112 6.75 14.34 -0.98
C GLU A 112 6.55 15.53 -1.93
N GLN A 113 7.39 15.66 -2.97
CA GLN A 113 7.22 16.70 -3.99
C GLN A 113 5.88 16.58 -4.71
N ILE A 114 5.38 15.37 -4.93
CA ILE A 114 4.05 15.16 -5.52
C ILE A 114 2.97 15.72 -4.60
N ALA A 115 3.05 15.44 -3.29
CA ALA A 115 2.09 15.97 -2.32
C ALA A 115 2.09 17.51 -2.29
N MET A 116 3.26 18.14 -2.46
CA MET A 116 3.38 19.60 -2.56
C MET A 116 2.80 20.13 -3.89
N GLN A 117 3.09 19.48 -5.01
CA GLN A 117 2.59 19.87 -6.33
C GLN A 117 1.06 19.79 -6.45
N VAL A 118 0.43 18.82 -5.80
CA VAL A 118 -1.04 18.74 -5.72
C VAL A 118 -1.63 19.67 -4.65
N SER A 119 -0.81 20.55 -4.07
CA SER A 119 -1.20 21.53 -3.05
C SER A 119 -1.90 20.90 -1.83
N ALA A 120 -1.37 19.77 -1.34
CA ALA A 120 -1.96 19.07 -0.20
C ALA A 120 -2.02 19.96 1.05
N VAL A 121 -3.24 20.11 1.60
CA VAL A 121 -3.48 20.93 2.81
C VAL A 121 -2.76 20.37 4.05
N LYS A 122 -2.61 19.05 4.12
CA LYS A 122 -1.91 18.36 5.21
C LYS A 122 -1.13 17.18 4.67
N ILE A 123 0.16 17.12 5.01
CA ILE A 123 1.02 15.99 4.69
C ILE A 123 1.22 15.17 5.97
N HIS A 124 0.94 13.87 5.89
CA HIS A 124 1.20 12.93 6.99
C HIS A 124 2.29 11.94 6.58
N HIS A 125 3.42 11.99 7.28
CA HIS A 125 4.52 11.06 7.09
C HIS A 125 4.23 9.76 7.84
N VAL A 126 3.89 8.71 7.09
CA VAL A 126 3.78 7.36 7.66
C VAL A 126 5.18 6.86 8.01
N ASN A 127 5.43 6.78 9.33
CA ASN A 127 6.70 6.34 9.89
C ASN A 127 6.84 4.81 9.86
N LYS A 128 8.09 4.35 9.98
CA LYS A 128 8.42 2.95 10.23
C LYS A 128 7.87 2.52 11.60
N LEU A 129 7.68 1.22 11.79
CA LEU A 129 7.32 0.68 13.10
C LEU A 129 8.49 0.81 14.07
N SER A 130 8.16 1.00 15.34
CA SER A 130 9.13 0.80 16.42
C SER A 130 9.58 -0.67 16.45
N LEU A 131 10.69 -0.97 17.10
CA LEU A 131 11.14 -2.37 17.27
C LEU A 131 10.06 -3.19 17.98
N GLU A 132 9.41 -2.63 19.00
CA GLU A 132 8.36 -3.30 19.75
C GLU A 132 7.11 -3.57 18.89
N ASP A 133 6.61 -2.57 18.15
CA ASP A 133 5.49 -2.76 17.23
C ASP A 133 5.82 -3.74 16.10
N GLY A 134 7.07 -3.71 15.63
CA GLY A 134 7.57 -4.64 14.63
C GLY A 134 7.62 -6.07 15.17
N TRP A 135 8.04 -6.25 16.42
CA TRP A 135 8.01 -7.55 17.11
C TRP A 135 6.58 -8.07 17.29
N ILE A 136 5.66 -7.21 17.72
CA ILE A 136 4.23 -7.53 17.83
C ILE A 136 3.67 -7.95 16.46
N LEU A 137 4.01 -7.23 15.39
CA LEU A 137 3.59 -7.58 14.03
C LEU A 137 4.17 -8.94 13.60
N LEU A 138 5.46 -9.18 13.86
CA LEU A 138 6.11 -10.46 13.56
C LEU A 138 5.40 -11.61 14.29
N CYS A 139 5.16 -11.46 15.59
CA CYS A 139 4.47 -12.44 16.40
C CYS A 139 3.06 -12.74 15.86
N LYS A 140 2.29 -11.70 15.56
CA LYS A 140 0.94 -11.84 14.98
C LYS A 140 0.91 -12.57 13.65
N LYS A 141 2.03 -12.59 12.93
CA LYS A 141 2.14 -13.29 11.64
C LYS A 141 2.67 -14.71 11.74
N VAL A 142 3.48 -15.01 12.75
CA VAL A 142 4.05 -16.36 12.97
C VAL A 142 3.22 -17.23 13.91
N ALA A 143 2.51 -16.64 14.88
CA ALA A 143 1.69 -17.37 15.83
C ALA A 143 0.41 -17.89 15.17
N LEU A 144 0.06 -19.16 15.42
CA LEU A 144 -1.18 -19.77 14.94
C LEU A 144 -2.41 -19.22 15.67
N THR A 145 -2.25 -18.83 16.94
CA THR A 145 -3.31 -18.28 17.79
C THR A 145 -3.28 -16.76 17.89
N GLY A 146 -2.24 -16.12 17.34
CA GLY A 146 -2.02 -14.67 17.42
C GLY A 146 -1.56 -14.14 18.79
N LYS A 147 -1.23 -15.01 19.75
CA LYS A 147 -0.80 -14.60 21.11
C LYS A 147 0.71 -14.39 21.17
N GLU A 148 1.11 -13.19 21.59
CA GLU A 148 2.52 -12.80 21.77
C GLU A 148 3.25 -13.64 22.82
N GLY A 149 2.52 -14.14 23.83
CA GLY A 149 3.06 -14.96 24.91
C GLY A 149 3.76 -16.25 24.46
N GLU A 150 3.39 -16.81 23.30
CA GLU A 150 3.92 -18.09 22.81
C GLU A 150 5.40 -18.01 22.39
N MET A 151 5.90 -16.81 22.06
CA MET A 151 7.23 -16.61 21.47
C MET A 151 8.11 -15.65 22.26
N GLN A 152 7.78 -15.37 23.53
CA GLN A 152 8.58 -14.46 24.36
C GLN A 152 10.03 -14.94 24.54
N HIS A 153 10.26 -16.25 24.58
CA HIS A 153 11.61 -16.82 24.63
C HIS A 153 12.44 -16.59 23.35
N LEU A 154 11.82 -16.11 22.26
CA LEU A 154 12.47 -15.76 20.99
C LEU A 154 12.58 -14.25 20.80
N LYS A 155 12.14 -13.44 21.78
CA LYS A 155 12.02 -11.99 21.62
C LYS A 155 13.33 -11.33 21.23
N ASP A 156 14.44 -11.66 21.87
CA ASP A 156 15.74 -11.05 21.56
C ASP A 156 16.16 -11.28 20.11
N ILE A 157 16.05 -12.52 19.61
CA ILE A 157 16.35 -12.87 18.22
C ILE A 157 15.34 -12.20 17.27
N GLY A 158 14.06 -12.19 17.64
CA GLY A 158 13.00 -11.55 16.88
C GLY A 158 13.20 -10.05 16.71
N MET A 159 13.64 -9.36 17.76
CA MET A 159 13.96 -7.93 17.74
C MET A 159 15.12 -7.62 16.78
N GLU A 160 16.17 -8.45 16.77
CA GLU A 160 17.27 -8.31 15.80
C GLU A 160 16.83 -8.57 14.36
N ILE A 161 15.91 -9.52 14.13
CA ILE A 161 15.28 -9.73 12.82
C ILE A 161 14.48 -8.49 12.39
N VAL A 162 13.67 -7.92 13.30
CA VAL A 162 12.88 -6.70 13.03
C VAL A 162 13.80 -5.52 12.72
N LYS A 163 14.94 -5.41 13.40
CA LYS A 163 15.98 -4.41 13.12
C LYS A 163 16.58 -4.58 11.74
N LYS A 164 16.86 -5.82 11.29
CA LYS A 164 17.26 -6.09 9.89
C LYS A 164 16.19 -5.75 8.86
N CYS A 165 14.91 -5.77 9.26
CA CYS A 165 13.79 -5.34 8.44
C CYS A 165 13.58 -3.80 8.45
N ASP A 166 14.42 -3.04 9.17
CA ASP A 166 14.36 -1.58 9.27
C ASP A 166 12.96 -1.06 9.66
N GLY A 167 12.25 -1.83 10.50
CA GLY A 167 10.90 -1.49 10.97
C GLY A 167 9.84 -1.43 9.87
N LEU A 168 10.13 -1.88 8.64
CA LEU A 168 9.18 -1.84 7.53
C LEU A 168 8.15 -2.99 7.64
N PRO A 169 6.84 -2.70 7.73
CA PRO A 169 5.81 -3.73 7.85
C PRO A 169 5.86 -4.79 6.75
N LEU A 170 6.19 -4.41 5.51
CA LEU A 170 6.30 -5.34 4.39
C LEU A 170 7.46 -6.33 4.59
N ALA A 171 8.64 -5.84 4.96
CA ALA A 171 9.82 -6.68 5.21
C ALA A 171 9.56 -7.66 6.37
N ILE A 172 8.99 -7.17 7.46
CA ILE A 172 8.62 -7.98 8.63
C ILE A 172 7.65 -9.10 8.22
N LYS A 173 6.62 -8.79 7.43
CA LYS A 173 5.66 -9.80 6.95
C LYS A 173 6.29 -10.85 6.04
N ALA A 174 7.22 -10.46 5.16
CA ALA A 174 7.92 -11.39 4.28
C ALA A 174 8.74 -12.40 5.10
N VAL A 175 9.51 -11.91 6.08
CA VAL A 175 10.33 -12.77 6.96
C VAL A 175 9.45 -13.61 7.89
N ALA A 176 8.33 -13.07 8.35
CA ALA A 176 7.35 -13.85 9.10
C ALA A 176 6.88 -15.07 8.29
N GLY A 177 6.63 -14.91 6.99
CA GLY A 177 6.27 -16.00 6.09
C GLY A 177 7.32 -17.12 6.05
N VAL A 178 8.60 -16.76 6.04
CA VAL A 178 9.72 -17.71 6.15
C VAL A 178 9.70 -18.41 7.52
N LEU A 179 9.58 -17.63 8.60
CA LEU A 179 9.58 -18.17 9.97
C LEU A 179 8.39 -19.08 10.26
N CYS A 180 7.25 -18.89 9.59
CA CYS A 180 6.10 -19.81 9.67
C CYS A 180 6.44 -21.23 9.22
N MET A 181 7.44 -21.40 8.35
CA MET A 181 7.89 -22.70 7.85
C MET A 181 9.04 -23.29 8.68
N LYS A 182 9.46 -22.61 9.75
CA LYS A 182 10.57 -23.05 10.62
C LYS A 182 10.06 -23.49 11.98
N GLU A 183 10.88 -24.30 12.66
CA GLU A 183 10.67 -24.61 14.06
C GLU A 183 10.74 -23.32 14.90
N ARG A 184 9.93 -23.24 15.95
CA ARG A 184 9.94 -22.12 16.90
C ARG A 184 11.03 -22.32 17.96
N THR A 185 12.28 -22.39 17.49
CA THR A 185 13.46 -22.55 18.34
C THR A 185 14.47 -21.45 18.05
N GLY A 186 15.23 -21.05 19.06
CA GLY A 186 16.26 -20.02 18.89
C GLY A 186 17.28 -20.40 17.81
N ARG A 187 17.61 -21.69 17.68
CA ARG A 187 18.51 -22.21 16.63
C ARG A 187 17.95 -21.97 15.23
N ALA A 188 16.67 -22.29 15.00
CA ALA A 188 16.05 -22.13 13.69
C ALA A 188 15.93 -20.65 13.30
N TRP A 189 15.59 -19.79 14.26
CA TRP A 189 15.48 -18.34 14.03
C TRP A 189 16.84 -17.67 13.84
N ASN A 190 17.87 -18.09 14.57
CA ASN A 190 19.24 -17.59 14.36
C ASN A 190 19.75 -17.92 12.95
N ARG A 191 19.44 -19.10 12.40
CA ARG A 191 19.77 -19.41 11.00
C ARG A 191 19.15 -18.42 10.02
N VAL A 192 17.92 -17.98 10.28
CA VAL A 192 17.25 -16.95 9.47
C VAL A 192 17.94 -15.60 9.67
N LEU A 193 18.22 -15.21 10.93
CA LEU A 193 18.91 -13.97 11.26
C LEU A 193 20.30 -13.88 10.61
N GLU A 194 21.06 -14.97 10.58
CA GLU A 194 22.45 -15.02 10.07
C GLU A 194 22.54 -15.31 8.56
N SER A 195 21.41 -15.48 7.88
CA SER A 195 21.38 -15.81 6.45
C SER A 195 22.15 -14.81 5.59
N THR A 196 22.93 -15.30 4.63
CA THR A 196 23.64 -14.45 3.66
C THR A 196 22.68 -13.65 2.76
N ALA A 197 21.41 -14.08 2.67
CA ALA A 197 20.34 -13.39 1.94
C ALA A 197 20.15 -11.93 2.36
N TRP A 198 20.48 -11.59 3.61
CA TRP A 198 20.43 -10.21 4.10
C TRP A 198 21.39 -9.25 3.39
N SER A 199 22.47 -9.79 2.82
CA SER A 199 23.54 -9.02 2.17
C SER A 199 23.40 -8.97 0.64
N THR A 200 22.35 -9.56 0.07
CA THR A 200 22.13 -9.62 -1.39
C THR A 200 22.04 -8.22 -2.00
N SER A 201 22.56 -8.04 -3.23
CA SER A 201 22.53 -6.77 -3.98
C SER A 201 21.31 -6.66 -4.94
N GLY A 202 21.01 -5.48 -5.50
CA GLY A 202 20.02 -5.33 -6.59
C GLY A 202 18.53 -5.08 -6.28
N LEU A 203 18.03 -5.25 -5.04
CA LEU A 203 16.64 -4.90 -4.65
C LEU A 203 16.54 -3.56 -3.87
N PRO A 204 15.35 -2.94 -3.76
CA PRO A 204 15.14 -1.69 -3.04
C PRO A 204 15.63 -1.73 -1.59
N GLU A 205 16.29 -0.67 -1.16
CA GLU A 205 16.78 -0.51 0.22
C GLU A 205 15.65 -0.67 1.26
N GLY A 206 15.97 -1.27 2.40
CA GLY A 206 15.04 -1.54 3.50
C GLY A 206 14.23 -2.83 3.37
N VAL A 207 13.89 -3.30 2.16
CA VAL A 207 13.09 -4.54 1.96
C VAL A 207 13.87 -5.69 1.30
N LYS A 208 14.98 -5.38 0.64
CA LYS A 208 15.84 -6.30 -0.12
C LYS A 208 16.12 -7.64 0.57
N GLY A 209 16.72 -7.61 1.76
CA GLY A 209 17.15 -8.84 2.43
C GLY A 209 15.96 -9.72 2.80
N ALA A 210 14.90 -9.12 3.31
CA ALA A 210 13.66 -9.80 3.67
C ALA A 210 12.95 -10.43 2.47
N LEU A 211 12.85 -9.70 1.35
CA LEU A 211 12.21 -10.21 0.13
C LEU A 211 13.03 -11.31 -0.53
N TYR A 212 14.36 -11.15 -0.61
CA TYR A 212 15.22 -12.17 -1.19
C TYR A 212 15.24 -13.45 -0.35
N LEU A 213 15.33 -13.32 0.98
CA LEU A 213 15.20 -14.44 1.91
C LEU A 213 13.86 -15.17 1.71
N SER A 214 12.76 -14.41 1.58
CA SER A 214 11.44 -15.00 1.33
C SER A 214 11.36 -15.71 -0.01
N TYR A 215 12.01 -15.19 -1.05
CA TYR A 215 12.07 -15.85 -2.35
C TYR A 215 12.92 -17.12 -2.29
N GLU A 216 14.08 -17.08 -1.65
CA GLU A 216 14.98 -18.23 -1.52
C GLU A 216 14.34 -19.41 -0.79
N ASP A 217 13.53 -19.13 0.23
CA ASP A 217 12.84 -20.15 1.02
C ASP A 217 11.66 -20.81 0.29
N LEU A 218 11.20 -20.26 -0.84
CA LEU A 218 10.12 -20.87 -1.62
C LEU A 218 10.54 -22.23 -2.19
N PRO A 219 9.64 -23.22 -2.20
CA PRO A 219 9.80 -24.41 -3.04
C PRO A 219 10.07 -24.05 -4.51
N SER A 220 10.84 -24.89 -5.21
CA SER A 220 11.28 -24.63 -6.59
C SER A 220 10.12 -24.31 -7.55
N TYR A 221 8.99 -25.01 -7.44
CA TYR A 221 7.82 -24.77 -8.27
C TYR A 221 7.17 -23.40 -7.98
N LEU A 222 7.18 -22.92 -6.73
CA LEU A 222 6.66 -21.60 -6.38
C LEU A 222 7.60 -20.46 -6.78
N LYS A 223 8.92 -20.70 -6.82
CA LYS A 223 9.87 -19.71 -7.38
C LYS A 223 9.52 -19.41 -8.84
N GLN A 224 9.19 -20.42 -9.64
CA GLN A 224 8.75 -20.26 -11.02
C GLN A 224 7.43 -19.49 -11.12
N CYS A 225 6.43 -19.83 -10.29
CA CYS A 225 5.17 -19.09 -10.23
C CYS A 225 5.37 -17.61 -9.85
N PHE A 226 6.27 -17.31 -8.91
CA PHE A 226 6.57 -15.94 -8.50
C PHE A 226 7.23 -15.14 -9.63
N LEU A 227 8.18 -15.74 -10.36
CA LEU A 227 8.79 -15.10 -11.52
C LEU A 227 7.79 -14.86 -12.65
N TYR A 228 6.78 -15.73 -12.81
CA TYR A 228 5.72 -15.50 -13.78
C TYR A 228 4.94 -14.20 -13.50
N CYS A 229 4.83 -13.78 -12.24
CA CYS A 229 4.18 -12.51 -11.88
C CYS A 229 4.88 -11.28 -12.46
N THR A 230 6.16 -11.36 -12.86
CA THR A 230 6.87 -10.22 -13.47
C THR A 230 6.45 -9.94 -14.91
N LEU A 231 5.61 -10.80 -15.50
CA LEU A 231 5.06 -10.60 -16.84
C LEU A 231 3.81 -9.72 -16.85
N PHE A 232 3.25 -9.40 -15.68
CA PHE A 232 2.07 -8.56 -15.56
C PHE A 232 2.45 -7.11 -15.22
N PRO A 233 1.77 -6.11 -15.82
CA PRO A 233 1.93 -4.69 -15.49
C PRO A 233 1.52 -4.35 -14.04
#